data_AF-G9ENM9-F1
#
_entry.id   AF-G9ENM9-F1
#
_cell.length_a   1.000
_cell.length_b   1.000
_cell.length_c   1.000
_cell.angle_alpha   90.00
_cell.angle_beta   90.00
_cell.angle_gamma   90.00
#
_symmetry.space_group_name_H-M   'P 1'
#
loop_
_entity.id
_entity.type
_entity.pdbx_description
1 polymer ?
#
loop_
_entity_poly.entity_id
_entity_poly.type
_entity_poly.pdbx_seq_one_letter_code
_entity_poly.pdbx_strand_id
1 'polypeptide(L)' 'MEQTPREQRQQLIDNGYVELSLRRQCELLKVNRSPLYYKTAVIEADDIDLLNELREIWERYPFYG' A
#
# COMPACT_ATOMS: atom_id res chain seq x y z
N MET A 1 15.22 20.35 17.19
CA MET A 1 14.77 20.29 15.78
C MET A 1 13.68 19.25 15.72
N GLU A 2 12.42 19.68 15.61
CA GLU A 2 11.30 18.76 15.42
C GLU A 2 11.53 18.00 14.11
N GLN A 3 11.72 16.69 14.21
CA GLN A 3 11.87 15.86 13.02
C GLN A 3 10.50 15.76 12.37
N THR A 4 10.40 16.21 11.11
CA THR A 4 9.21 16.04 10.28
C THR A 4 8.71 14.59 10.33
N PRO A 5 7.43 14.36 10.71
CA PRO A 5 6.78 13.06 10.71
C PRO A 5 7.02 12.27 9.43
N ARG A 6 7.11 10.94 9.56
CA ARG A 6 7.39 10.03 8.43
C ARG A 6 6.40 10.24 7.26
N GLU A 7 5.12 10.41 7.57
CA GLU A 7 4.06 10.61 6.57
C GLU A 7 4.29 11.88 5.75
N GLN A 8 4.65 12.98 6.42
CA GLN A 8 4.98 14.24 5.73
C GLN A 8 6.21 14.10 4.83
N ARG A 9 7.22 13.33 5.25
CA ARG A 9 8.38 13.03 4.41
C ARG A 9 8.03 12.17 3.19
N GLN A 10 7.02 11.31 3.29
CA GLN A 10 6.55 10.52 2.13
C GLN A 10 5.83 11.39 1.09
N GLN A 11 5.13 12.44 1.52
CA GLN A 11 4.45 13.38 0.62
C GLN A 11 5.41 14.22 -0.23
N LEU A 12 6.69 14.30 0.16
CA LEU A 12 7.75 15.01 -0.57
C LEU A 12 8.35 14.20 -1.73
N ILE A 13 7.93 12.96 -1.91
CA ILE A 13 8.41 12.10 -3.01
C ILE A 13 7.67 12.46 -4.29
N ASP A 14 8.43 12.74 -5.34
CA ASP A 14 7.92 13.05 -6.66
C ASP A 14 8.36 11.96 -7.67
N ASN A 15 7.38 11.19 -8.15
CA ASN A 15 7.60 10.15 -9.16
C ASN A 15 7.99 10.72 -10.53
N GLY A 16 7.67 11.99 -10.81
CA GLY A 16 7.96 12.67 -12.08
C GLY A 16 9.28 13.45 -12.09
N TYR A 17 10.00 13.50 -10.97
CA TYR A 17 11.22 14.29 -10.86
C TYR A 17 12.37 13.68 -11.66
N VAL A 18 12.76 14.34 -12.75
CA VAL A 18 13.69 13.80 -13.76
C VAL A 18 15.14 13.74 -13.25
N GLU A 19 15.53 14.66 -12.36
CA GLU A 19 16.93 14.76 -11.91
C GLU A 19 17.32 13.74 -10.83
N LEU A 20 16.33 13.19 -10.11
CA LEU A 20 16.60 12.31 -8.97
C LEU A 20 15.67 11.10 -8.99
N SER A 21 16.26 9.91 -9.09
CA SER A 21 15.50 8.65 -9.01
C SER A 21 14.73 8.54 -7.69
N LEU A 22 13.58 7.87 -7.74
CA LEU A 22 12.78 7.53 -6.55
C LEU A 22 13.60 6.89 -5.44
N ARG A 23 14.54 6.00 -5.80
CA ARG A 23 15.44 5.37 -4.83
C ARG A 23 16.20 6.43 -4.03
N ARG A 24 16.78 7.40 -4.72
CA ARG A 24 17.62 8.42 -4.10
C ARG A 24 16.80 9.43 -3.29
N GLN A 25 15.59 9.76 -3.76
CA GLN A 25 14.62 10.52 -2.97
C GLN A 25 14.28 9.81 -1.65
N CYS A 26 14.00 8.50 -1.68
CA CYS A 26 13.70 7.73 -0.47
C CYS A 26 14.89 7.66 0.51
N GLU A 27 16.11 7.51 -0.01
CA GLU A 27 17.34 7.52 0.79
C GLU A 27 17.53 8.87 1.52
N LEU A 28 17.37 10.00 0.80
CA LEU A 28 17.50 11.34 1.38
C LEU A 28 16.42 11.63 2.42
N LEU A 29 15.18 11.24 2.12
CA LEU A 29 14.03 11.46 3.00
C LEU A 29 13.96 10.43 4.14
N LYS A 30 14.84 9.43 4.21
CA LYS A 30 14.84 8.34 5.20
C LYS A 30 13.46 7.67 5.33
N VAL A 31 12.87 7.33 4.19
CA VAL A 31 11.55 6.69 4.07
C VAL A 31 11.68 5.33 3.39
N ASN A 32 10.89 4.37 3.87
CA ASN A 32 10.88 3.04 3.30
C ASN A 32 10.21 3.04 1.92
N ARG A 33 10.71 2.20 1.00
CA ARG A 33 10.20 2.12 -0.39
C ARG A 33 8.95 1.26 -0.53
N SER A 34 8.81 0.21 0.29
CA SER A 34 7.67 -0.73 0.18
C SER A 34 6.29 -0.06 0.20
N PRO A 35 6.02 0.95 1.06
CA PRO A 35 4.74 1.63 1.07
C PRO A 35 4.42 2.41 -0.22
N LEU A 36 5.42 2.79 -1.03
CA LEU A 36 5.19 3.52 -2.27
C LEU A 36 4.56 2.66 -3.36
N TYR A 37 4.84 1.35 -3.31
CA TYR A 37 4.25 0.38 -4.23
C TYR A 37 2.92 -0.17 -3.70
N TYR A 38 2.65 0.04 -2.41
CA TYR A 38 1.40 -0.38 -1.79
C TYR A 38 0.35 0.72 -1.95
N LYS A 39 -0.53 0.55 -2.92
CA LYS A 39 -1.75 1.36 -3.00
C LYS A 39 -2.77 0.71 -2.07
N THR A 40 -3.28 1.46 -1.08
CA THR A 40 -4.44 1.02 -0.31
C THR A 40 -5.58 0.78 -1.30
N ALA A 41 -5.92 -0.48 -1.52
CA ALA A 41 -7.09 -0.82 -2.31
C ALA A 41 -8.32 -0.34 -1.54
N VAL A 42 -9.15 0.46 -2.20
CA VAL A 42 -10.53 0.65 -1.75
C VAL A 42 -11.20 -0.68 -2.04
N ILE A 43 -11.79 -1.29 -1.02
CA ILE A 43 -12.58 -2.52 -1.19
C ILE A 43 -13.95 -2.05 -1.68
N GLU A 44 -14.30 -2.40 -2.91
CA GLU A 44 -15.60 -2.06 -3.48
C GLU A 44 -16.69 -2.98 -2.91
N ALA A 45 -17.96 -2.59 -3.03
CA ALA A 45 -19.07 -3.42 -2.53
C ALA A 45 -19.09 -4.82 -3.18
N ASP A 46 -18.80 -4.89 -4.48
CA ASP A 46 -18.71 -6.15 -5.23
C ASP A 46 -17.61 -7.08 -4.70
N ASP A 47 -16.50 -6.52 -4.17
CA ASP A 47 -15.45 -7.31 -3.54
C ASP A 47 -15.94 -7.93 -2.23
N ILE A 48 -16.81 -7.23 -1.49
CA ILE A 48 -17.39 -7.74 -0.24
C ILE A 48 -18.32 -8.92 -0.52
N ASP A 49 -19.16 -8.81 -1.56
CA ASP A 49 -20.06 -9.88 -1.96
C ASP A 49 -19.27 -11.13 -2.39
N LEU A 50 -18.23 -10.96 -3.20
CA LEU A 50 -17.33 -12.05 -3.57
C LEU A 50 -16.64 -12.69 -2.34
N LEU A 51 -16.19 -11.87 -1.39
CA LEU A 51 -15.58 -12.37 -0.15
C LEU A 51 -16.57 -13.16 0.72
N ASN A 52 -17.84 -12.76 0.72
CA ASN A 52 -18.91 -13.49 1.42
C ASN A 52 -19.18 -14.83 0.75
N GLU A 53 -19.28 -14.88 -0.58
CA GLU A 53 -19.45 -16.14 -1.32
C GLU A 53 -18.28 -17.11 -1.06
N LEU A 54 -17.04 -16.62 -1.08
CA LEU A 54 -15.85 -17.41 -0.75
C LEU A 54 -15.93 -17.99 0.67
N ARG A 55 -16.37 -17.19 1.64
CA ARG A 55 -16.58 -17.63 3.02
C ARG A 55 -17.63 -18.74 3.09
N GLU A 56 -18.77 -18.59 2.42
CA GLU A 56 -19.83 -19.61 2.41
C GLU A 56 -19.35 -20.95 1.84
N ILE A 57 -18.56 -20.92 0.75
CA ILE A 57 -17.98 -22.13 0.15
C ILE A 57 -17.01 -22.79 1.15
N TRP A 58 -16.15 -22.00 1.79
CA TRP A 58 -15.19 -22.52 2.76
C TRP A 58 -15.87 -23.16 3.98
N GLU A 59 -16.93 -22.52 4.50
CA GLU A 59 -17.73 -23.06 5.61
C GLU A 59 -18.47 -24.35 5.22
N ARG A 60 -18.98 -24.41 3.98
CA ARG A 60 -19.67 -25.60 3.47
C ARG A 60 -18.71 -26.76 3.20
N TYR A 61 -17.47 -26.46 2.83
CA TYR A 61 -16.48 -27.45 2.44
C TYR A 61 -15.10 -27.17 3.08
N PRO A 62 -14.97 -27.36 4.41
CA PRO A 62 -13.77 -26.96 5.17
C PRO A 62 -12.54 -27.85 4.90
N PHE A 63 -12.65 -28.81 3.99
CA PHE A 63 -11.62 -29.79 3.66
C PHE A 63 -10.93 -29.52 2.30
N TYR A 64 -11.28 -28.44 1.60
CA TYR A 64 -10.58 -27.99 0.37
C TYR A 64 -9.39 -27.06 0.64
N GLY A 65 -9.05 -26.83 1.91
CA GLY A 65 -7.88 -26.06 2.34
C GLY A 65 -6.60 -26.88 2.37
#